data_AF-A0A259STS8-F1
#
_entry.id   AF-A0A259STS8-F1
#
_cell.length_a   1.000
_cell.length_b   1.000
_cell.length_c   1.000
_cell.angle_alpha   90.00
_cell.angle_beta   90.00
_cell.angle_gamma   90.00
#
_symmetry.space_group_name_H-M   'P 1'
#
loop_
_entity.id
_entity.type
_entity.pdbx_description
1 polymer ?
#
loop_
_entity_poly.entity_id
_entity_poly.type
_entity_poly.pdbx_seq_one_letter_code
_entity_poly.pdbx_strand_id
1 'polypeptide(L)' 'GRVEDTGQRFMSIPVSNGLVDYEEFYALSRVEYEGLLADPKEAARFAEQCRRREQDERLIQKPGWNRGTPV' A
#
# COMPACT_ATOMS: atom_id res chain seq x y z
N GLY A 1 -28.74 1.66 14.12
CA GLY A 1 -27.45 0.96 14.28
C GLY A 1 -26.39 1.76 13.58
N ARG A 2 -25.27 2.06 14.24
CA ARG A 2 -24.10 2.63 13.57
C ARG A 2 -23.49 1.50 12.77
N VAL A 3 -23.36 1.67 11.46
CA VAL A 3 -22.56 0.75 10.64
C VAL A 3 -21.12 1.01 11.06
N GLU A 4 -20.56 0.09 11.84
CA GLU A 4 -19.14 0.11 12.13
C GLU A 4 -18.42 -0.17 10.81
N ASP A 5 -17.69 0.83 10.35
CA ASP A 5 -16.83 0.74 9.18
C ASP A 5 -15.68 -0.23 9.52
N THR A 6 -15.95 -1.52 9.38
CA THR A 6 -15.00 -2.62 9.57
C THR A 6 -14.06 -2.77 8.36
N GLY A 7 -14.19 -1.88 7.38
CA GLY A 7 -13.37 -1.84 6.17
C GLY A 7 -11.95 -1.44 6.52
N GLN A 8 -11.08 -2.43 6.63
CA GLN A 8 -9.65 -2.17 6.74
C GLN A 8 -9.19 -1.42 5.48
N ARG A 9 -8.69 -0.20 5.67
CA ARG A 9 -8.27 0.69 4.58
C ARG A 9 -6.86 0.30 4.19
N PHE A 10 -6.62 0.15 2.90
CA PHE A 10 -5.31 -0.18 2.38
C PHE A 10 -5.02 0.54 1.08
N MET A 11 -3.74 0.70 0.79
CA MET A 11 -3.24 1.09 -0.51
C MET A 11 -2.61 -0.12 -1.17
N SER A 12 -2.98 -0.40 -2.42
CA SER A 12 -2.28 -1.37 -3.26
C SER A 12 -1.30 -0.65 -4.18
N ILE A 13 -0.12 -1.25 -4.38
CA ILE A 13 0.80 -0.87 -5.46
C ILE A 13 1.13 -2.11 -6.30
N PRO A 14 1.21 -1.97 -7.64
CA PRO A 14 1.71 -3.04 -8.49
C PRO A 14 3.23 -3.18 -8.30
N VAL A 15 3.69 -4.41 -8.18
CA VAL A 15 5.10 -4.78 -8.05
C VAL A 15 5.37 -5.90 -9.04
N SER A 16 6.50 -5.83 -9.74
CA SER A 16 6.91 -6.86 -10.70
C SER A 16 8.27 -7.42 -10.35
N ASN A 17 8.36 -8.73 -10.16
CA ASN A 17 9.67 -9.36 -9.99
C ASN A 17 10.33 -9.75 -11.33
N GLY A 18 9.89 -9.17 -12.45
CA GLY A 18 10.33 -9.58 -13.79
C GLY A 18 9.88 -10.98 -14.22
N LEU A 19 9.33 -11.78 -13.29
CA LEU A 19 8.75 -13.10 -13.49
C LEU A 19 7.23 -13.11 -13.26
N VAL A 20 6.73 -12.25 -12.36
CA VAL A 20 5.31 -12.15 -12.02
C VAL A 20 4.99 -10.73 -11.55
N ASP A 21 3.86 -10.21 -12.01
CA ASP A 21 3.24 -8.99 -11.49
C ASP A 21 2.32 -9.38 -10.32
N TYR A 22 2.47 -8.70 -9.19
CA TYR A 22 1.64 -8.92 -8.00
C TYR A 22 1.34 -7.58 -7.31
N GLU A 23 0.32 -7.57 -6.46
CA GLU A 23 -0.05 -6.38 -5.70
C GLU A 23 0.46 -6.47 -4.26
N GLU A 24 1.11 -5.39 -3.80
CA GLU A 24 1.45 -5.22 -2.40
C GLU A 24 0.40 -4.36 -1.70
N PHE A 25 -0.13 -4.85 -0.57
CA PHE A 25 -1.18 -4.17 0.20
C PHE A 25 -0.62 -3.59 1.50
N TYR A 26 -0.72 -2.27 1.64
CA TYR A 26 -0.25 -1.53 2.82
C TYR A 26 -1.44 -1.05 3.65
N ALA A 27 -1.43 -1.35 4.95
CA ALA A 27 -2.46 -0.89 5.87
C ALA A 27 -2.38 0.64 6.06
N LEU A 28 -3.54 1.29 6.04
CA LEU A 28 -3.69 2.73 6.25
C LEU A 28 -4.55 3.00 7.49
N SER A 29 -4.17 4.04 8.25
CA SER A 29 -5.11 4.64 9.18
C SER A 29 -6.22 5.38 8.43
N ARG A 30 -7.32 5.64 9.14
CA ARG A 30 -8.43 6.41 8.57
C ARG A 30 -8.03 7.81 8.11
N VAL A 31 -7.18 8.49 8.88
CA VAL A 31 -6.70 9.85 8.57
C VAL A 31 -5.83 9.84 7.32
N GLU A 32 -4.93 8.87 7.19
CA GLU A 32 -4.09 8.73 6.00
C GLU A 32 -4.93 8.41 4.77
N TYR A 33 -5.88 7.49 4.86
CA TYR A 33 -6.77 7.18 3.76
C TYR A 33 -7.56 8.41 3.26
N GLU A 34 -8.13 9.18 4.19
CA GLU A 34 -8.85 10.42 3.84
C GLU A 34 -7.90 11.47 3.22
N GLY A 35 -6.68 11.60 3.72
CA GLY A 35 -5.66 12.51 3.16
C GLY A 35 -5.20 12.10 1.76
N LEU A 36 -4.92 10.81 1.54
CA LEU A 36 -4.51 10.28 0.23
C LEU A 36 -5.63 10.40 -0.82
N LEU A 37 -6.90 10.30 -0.41
CA LEU A 37 -8.05 10.55 -1.30
C LEU A 37 -8.21 12.04 -1.65
N ALA A 38 -7.86 12.94 -0.72
CA ALA A 38 -7.98 14.38 -0.92
C ALA A 38 -6.84 14.97 -1.76
N ASP A 39 -5.62 14.41 -1.66
CA ASP A 39 -4.45 14.88 -2.39
C ASP A 39 -3.74 13.74 -3.18
N PRO A 40 -3.96 13.68 -4.52
CA PRO A 40 -3.27 12.73 -5.39
C PRO A 40 -1.73 12.83 -5.35
N LYS A 41 -1.15 13.99 -5.01
CA LYS A 41 0.31 14.13 -4.86
C LYS A 41 0.80 13.43 -3.60
N GLU A 42 0.03 13.50 -2.52
CA GLU A 42 0.33 12.77 -1.30
C GLU A 42 0.19 11.26 -1.52
N ALA A 43 -0.81 10.83 -2.29
CA ALA A 43 -0.96 9.45 -2.74
C ALA A 43 0.27 8.96 -3.54
N ALA A 44 0.73 9.74 -4.51
CA ALA A 44 1.93 9.42 -5.28
C ALA A 44 3.18 9.34 -4.38
N ARG A 45 3.37 10.30 -3.46
CA ARG A 45 4.50 10.29 -2.52
C ARG A 45 4.47 9.07 -1.60
N PHE A 46 3.29 8.64 -1.17
CA PHE A 46 3.16 7.43 -0.36
C PHE A 46 3.46 6.18 -1.19
N ALA A 47 2.96 6.09 -2.43
CA ALA A 47 3.31 5.02 -3.36
C ALA A 47 4.82 4.91 -3.55
N GLU A 48 5.52 6.03 -3.74
CA GLU A 48 6.99 6.04 -3.88
C GLU A 48 7.71 5.55 -2.62
N GLN A 49 7.22 5.90 -1.42
CA GLN A 49 7.76 5.37 -0.17
C GLN A 49 7.56 3.85 -0.06
N CYS A 50 6.39 3.34 -0.48
CA CYS A 50 6.13 1.90 -0.59
C CYS A 50 7.08 1.22 -1.58
N ARG A 51 7.28 1.80 -2.77
CA ARG A 51 8.25 1.31 -3.77
C ARG A 51 9.68 1.27 -3.22
N ARG A 52 10.06 2.27 -2.42
CA ARG A 52 11.36 2.33 -1.72
C ARG A 52 11.44 1.41 -0.50
N ARG A 53 10.39 0.64 -0.21
CA ARG A 53 10.28 -0.29 0.93
C ARG A 53 10.35 0.40 2.29
N GLU A 54 10.07 1.70 2.35
CA GLU A 54 10.12 2.50 3.59
C GLU A 54 8.90 2.25 4.49
N GLN A 55 7.84 1.65 3.95
CA GLN A 55 6.57 1.38 4.65
C GLN A 55 6.33 -0.12 4.91
N ASP A 56 7.37 -0.95 4.81
CA ASP A 56 7.28 -2.41 4.92
C ASP A 56 6.70 -2.92 6.23
N GLU A 57 6.86 -2.17 7.32
CA GLU A 57 6.27 -2.51 8.63
C GLU A 57 4.74 -2.58 8.59
N ARG A 58 4.12 -1.89 7.62
CA ARG A 58 2.66 -1.79 7.42
C ARG A 58 2.14 -2.73 6.34
N LEU A 59 3.04 -3.50 5.72
CA LEU A 59 2.70 -4.41 4.64
C LEU A 59 1.91 -5.61 5.21
N ILE A 60 0.70 -5.81 4.67
CA ILE A 60 -0.24 -6.82 5.16
C ILE A 60 0.26 -8.23 4.83
N GLN A 61 0.86 -8.40 3.66
CA GLN A 61 1.42 -9.68 3.22
C GLN A 61 2.95 -9.58 3.16
N LYS A 62 3.63 -10.29 4.07
CA LYS A 62 5.08 -10.33 4.05
C LYS A 62 5.56 -10.98 2.74
N PRO A 63 6.48 -10.34 2.01
CA PRO A 63 6.95 -10.85 0.74
C PRO A 63 7.77 -12.12 1.01
N GLY A 64 7.67 -13.08 0.11
CA GLY A 64 8.52 -14.27 0.15
C GLY A 64 10.00 -13.92 -0.09
N TRP A 65 10.87 -14.94 -0.09
CA TRP A 65 12.33 -14.80 -0.27
C TRP A 65 12.73 -14.01 -1.54
N ASN A 66 11.87 -13.96 -2.56
CA ASN A 66 12.14 -13.26 -3.81
C ASN A 66 11.05 -12.22 -4.11
N ARG A 67 11.19 -11.02 -3.54
CA ARG A 67 10.23 -9.90 -3.64
C ARG A 67 10.27 -9.14 -4.98
N GLY A 68 11.41 -9.08 -5.66
CA GLY A 68 11.51 -8.32 -6.92
C GLY A 68 11.47 -6.80 -6.82
N THR A 69 11.12 -6.14 -7.92
CA THR A 69 11.30 -4.69 -8.11
C THR A 69 9.94 -3.99 -8.27
N PRO A 70 9.67 -2.89 -7.57
CA PRO A 70 8.45 -2.11 -7.82
C PRO A 70 8.44 -1.56 -9.25
N VAL A 71 7.30 -1.61 -9.96
CA VAL A 71 7.14 -1.10 -11.36
C VAL A 71 6.10 -0.01 -11.51
#